data_AF-A0A917N0A7-F1
#
_entry.id   AF-A0A917N0A7-F1
#
_cell.length_a   1.000
_cell.length_b   1.000
_cell.length_c   1.000
_cell.angle_alpha   90.00
_cell.angle_beta   90.00
_cell.angle_gamma   90.00
#
_symmetry.space_group_name_H-M   'P 1'
#
loop_
_entity.id
_entity.type
_entity.pdbx_description
1 polymer ?
#
loop_
_entity_poly.entity_id
_entity_poly.type
_entity_poly.pdbx_seq_one_letter_code
_entity_poly.pdbx_strand_id
1 'polypeptide(L)'
;MKKEALRFQHAFEAANTDNNHEEAIELYNLEVVNNPGNYAAWNNRGISRVQLGIAQDNRDLVLDGISDFRKALELADKTNTKAYDNAEANMEWANKVLTDFD
;
A
#
# COMPACT_ATOMS: atom_id res chain seq x y z
N MET A 1 -11.04 -11.12 -18.55
CA MET A 1 -10.06 -10.32 -17.79
C MET A 1 -8.94 -11.25 -17.33
N LYS A 2 -7.67 -10.83 -17.36
CA LYS A 2 -6.55 -11.64 -16.84
C LYS A 2 -6.69 -11.74 -15.31
N LYS A 3 -6.31 -12.88 -14.71
CA LYS A 3 -6.51 -13.18 -13.27
C LYS A 3 -5.95 -12.10 -12.34
N GLU A 4 -4.85 -11.46 -12.72
CA GLU A 4 -4.20 -10.35 -11.99
C GLU A 4 -5.12 -9.12 -11.86
N ALA A 5 -5.77 -8.71 -12.96
CA ALA A 5 -6.67 -7.56 -12.95
C ALA A 5 -7.88 -7.77 -12.02
N LEU A 6 -8.38 -9.01 -11.93
CA LEU A 6 -9.45 -9.36 -11.00
C LEU A 6 -8.97 -9.29 -9.55
N ARG A 7 -7.76 -9.78 -9.27
CA ARG A 7 -7.20 -9.75 -7.91
C ARG A 7 -6.93 -8.34 -7.44
N PHE A 8 -6.35 -7.49 -8.28
CA PHE A 8 -6.13 -6.09 -7.92
C PHE A 8 -7.44 -5.37 -7.59
N GLN A 9 -8.49 -5.62 -8.38
CA GLN A 9 -9.82 -5.08 -8.12
C GLN A 9 -10.38 -5.58 -6.77
N HIS A 10 -10.29 -6.88 -6.50
CA HIS A 10 -10.74 -7.44 -5.21
C HIS A 10 -9.95 -6.86 -4.03
N ALA A 11 -8.63 -6.69 -4.17
CA ALA A 11 -7.80 -6.06 -3.14
C ALA A 11 -8.25 -4.62 -2.86
N PHE A 12 -8.61 -3.89 -3.92
CA PHE A 12 -9.11 -2.53 -3.81
C PHE A 12 -10.49 -2.48 -3.14
N GLU A 13 -11.39 -3.41 -3.47
CA GLU A 13 -12.72 -3.52 -2.86
C GLU A 13 -12.61 -3.88 -1.38
N ALA A 14 -11.80 -4.88 -1.03
CA ALA A 14 -11.52 -5.26 0.36
C ALA A 14 -11.04 -4.05 1.18
N ALA A 15 -10.11 -3.25 0.63
CA ALA A 15 -9.58 -2.08 1.33
C ALA A 15 -10.58 -0.91 1.45
N ASN A 16 -11.34 -0.60 0.39
CA ASN A 16 -12.10 0.66 0.31
C ASN A 16 -13.60 0.51 0.56
N THR A 17 -14.15 -0.68 0.33
CA THR A 17 -15.59 -0.96 0.53
C THR A 17 -15.80 -1.77 1.81
N ASP A 18 -15.00 -2.82 2.01
CA ASP A 18 -15.18 -3.71 3.17
C ASP A 18 -14.35 -3.29 4.39
N ASN A 19 -13.40 -2.37 4.20
CA ASN A 19 -12.42 -1.94 5.21
C ASN A 19 -11.65 -3.14 5.83
N ASN A 20 -11.47 -4.20 5.04
CA ASN A 20 -10.75 -5.42 5.39
C ASN A 20 -9.31 -5.31 4.91
N HIS A 21 -8.48 -4.68 5.73
CA HIS A 21 -7.08 -4.42 5.38
C HIS A 21 -6.21 -5.68 5.39
N GLU A 22 -6.51 -6.67 6.23
CA GLU A 22 -5.84 -7.97 6.24
C GLU A 22 -5.98 -8.67 4.88
N GLU A 23 -7.20 -8.81 4.37
CA GLU A 23 -7.46 -9.43 3.06
C GLU A 23 -6.83 -8.61 1.92
N ALA A 24 -6.96 -7.28 1.97
CA ALA A 24 -6.32 -6.42 0.99
C ALA A 24 -4.80 -6.62 0.94
N ILE A 25 -4.14 -6.74 2.10
CA ILE A 25 -2.70 -7.01 2.20
C ILE A 25 -2.34 -8.36 1.58
N GLU A 26 -3.11 -9.42 1.85
CA GLU A 26 -2.88 -10.74 1.26
C GLU A 26 -3.00 -10.71 -0.26
N LEU A 27 -4.04 -10.06 -0.79
CA LEU A 27 -4.26 -9.95 -2.23
C LEU A 27 -3.17 -9.08 -2.89
N TYR A 28 -2.78 -7.96 -2.29
CA TYR A 28 -1.68 -7.14 -2.79
C TYR A 28 -0.32 -7.83 -2.67
N ASN A 29 -0.09 -8.66 -1.64
CA ASN A 29 1.12 -9.49 -1.55
C ASN A 29 1.27 -10.37 -2.79
N LEU A 30 0.18 -11.04 -3.19
CA LEU A 30 0.19 -11.88 -4.39
C LEU A 30 0.40 -11.05 -5.67
N GLU A 31 -0.12 -9.83 -5.74
CA GLU A 31 0.10 -8.92 -6.88
C GLU A 31 1.56 -8.50 -7.00
N VAL A 32 2.22 -8.07 -5.92
CA VAL A 32 3.62 -7.63 -6.00
C VAL A 32 4.60 -8.78 -6.20
N VAL A 33 4.26 -10.00 -5.79
CA VAL A 33 5.03 -11.21 -6.11
C VAL A 33 4.95 -11.53 -7.60
N ASN A 34 3.76 -11.42 -8.20
CA ASN A 34 3.55 -11.72 -9.62
C ASN A 34 4.04 -10.61 -10.54
N ASN A 35 3.84 -9.36 -10.15
CA ASN A 35 4.25 -8.18 -10.88
C ASN A 35 4.94 -7.18 -9.94
N PRO A 36 6.25 -7.38 -9.66
CA PRO A 36 6.99 -6.51 -8.75
C PRO A 36 7.13 -5.07 -9.25
N GLY A 37 6.87 -4.81 -10.54
CA GLY A 37 6.85 -3.47 -11.13
C GLY A 37 5.53 -2.72 -10.97
N ASN A 38 4.50 -3.34 -10.38
CA ASN A 38 3.21 -2.69 -10.17
C ASN A 38 3.27 -1.70 -9.00
N TYR A 39 3.67 -0.46 -9.27
CA TYR A 39 3.76 0.59 -8.24
C TYR A 39 2.46 0.76 -7.45
N ALA A 40 1.30 0.62 -8.09
CA ALA A 40 0.00 0.82 -7.45
C ALA A 40 -0.30 -0.26 -6.41
N ALA A 41 0.14 -1.50 -6.66
CA ALA A 41 0.00 -2.60 -5.69
C ALA A 41 0.87 -2.36 -4.46
N TRP A 42 2.11 -1.88 -4.64
CA TRP A 42 2.96 -1.46 -3.52
C TRP A 42 2.31 -0.33 -2.73
N ASN A 43 1.89 0.74 -3.40
CA ASN A 43 1.25 1.88 -2.73
C ASN A 43 0.00 1.47 -1.93
N ASN A 44 -0.91 0.71 -2.53
CA ASN A 44 -2.16 0.34 -1.86
C ASN A 44 -1.96 -0.69 -0.74
N ARG A 45 -0.96 -1.56 -0.85
CA ARG A 45 -0.55 -2.41 0.27
C ARG A 45 0.01 -1.57 1.42
N GLY A 46 0.79 -0.55 1.10
CA GLY A 46 1.31 0.40 2.09
C GLY A 46 0.19 1.09 2.88
N ILE A 47 -0.83 1.60 2.18
CA ILE A 47 -2.02 2.20 2.82
C ILE A 47 -2.69 1.19 3.76
N SER A 48 -2.96 -0.02 3.26
CA SER A 48 -3.64 -1.06 4.04
C SER A 48 -2.84 -1.46 5.29
N ARG A 49 -1.51 -1.57 5.18
CA ARG A 49 -0.62 -1.84 6.32
C ARG A 49 -0.63 -0.73 7.35
N VAL A 50 -0.57 0.54 6.95
CA VAL A 50 -0.62 1.66 7.90
C VAL A 50 -1.98 1.75 8.58
N GLN A 51 -3.09 1.60 7.83
CA GLN A 51 -4.44 1.58 8.41
C GLN A 51 -4.59 0.45 9.43
N LEU A 52 -4.10 -0.75 9.09
CA LEU A 52 -4.12 -1.88 10.00
C LEU A 52 -3.21 -1.66 11.23
N GLY A 53 -2.03 -1.07 11.02
CA GLY A 53 -1.12 -0.69 12.09
C GLY A 53 -1.74 0.29 13.07
N ILE A 54 -2.48 1.30 12.58
CA ILE A 54 -3.25 2.22 13.43
C ILE A 54 -4.33 1.47 14.21
N ALA A 55 -5.12 0.63 13.54
CA ALA A 55 -6.23 -0.07 14.16
C ALA A 55 -5.79 -1.08 15.23
N GLN A 56 -4.60 -1.66 15.07
CA GLN A 56 -4.05 -2.69 15.96
C GLN A 56 -2.99 -2.15 16.93
N ASP A 57 -2.70 -0.85 16.92
CA ASP A 57 -1.55 -0.26 17.65
C ASP A 57 -0.24 -1.02 17.37
N ASN A 58 0.00 -1.29 16.08
CA ASN A 58 1.13 -2.07 15.60
C ASN A 58 2.08 -1.21 14.75
N ARG A 59 3.15 -0.76 15.40
CA ARG A 59 4.21 0.06 14.80
C ARG A 59 4.93 -0.61 13.63
N ASP A 60 5.11 -1.92 13.68
CA ASP A 60 5.83 -2.67 12.64
C ASP A 60 5.05 -2.69 11.33
N LEU A 61 3.72 -2.79 11.40
CA LEU A 61 2.87 -2.66 10.22
C LEU A 61 2.98 -1.27 9.58
N VAL A 62 3.11 -0.22 10.38
CA VAL A 62 3.33 1.15 9.85
C VAL A 62 4.69 1.24 9.15
N LEU A 63 5.75 0.66 9.73
CA LEU A 63 7.08 0.61 9.10
C LEU A 63 7.09 -0.20 7.79
N ASP A 64 6.39 -1.33 7.75
CA ASP A 64 6.23 -2.13 6.54
C ASP A 64 5.46 -1.33 5.46
N GLY A 65 4.47 -0.54 5.86
CA GLY A 65 3.76 0.35 4.96
C GLY A 65 4.63 1.46 4.40
N ILE A 66 5.48 2.09 5.22
CA ILE A 66 6.48 3.08 4.78
C ILE A 66 7.46 2.46 3.77
N SER A 67 7.89 1.22 4.02
CA SER A 67 8.77 0.48 3.11
C SER A 67 8.11 0.23 1.76
N ASP A 68 6.81 -0.06 1.74
CA ASP A 68 6.04 -0.20 0.51
C ASP A 68 5.90 1.11 -0.27
N PHE A 69 5.68 2.25 0.41
CA PHE A 69 5.64 3.55 -0.27
C PHE A 69 6.99 3.92 -0.89
N ARG A 70 8.10 3.66 -0.19
CA ARG A 70 9.44 3.80 -0.77
C ARG A 70 9.59 2.95 -2.02
N LYS A 71 9.10 1.71 -1.99
CA LYS A 71 9.14 0.85 -3.17
C LYS A 71 8.27 1.38 -4.32
N ALA A 72 7.09 1.90 -4.02
CA ALA A 72 6.23 2.54 -5.00
C ALA A 72 6.90 3.77 -5.64
N LEU A 73 7.59 4.60 -4.85
CA LEU A 73 8.36 5.76 -5.34
C LEU A 73 9.54 5.36 -6.22
N GLU A 74 10.27 4.28 -5.87
CA GLU A 74 11.33 3.73 -6.72
C GLU A 74 10.83 3.28 -8.10
N LEU A 75 9.60 2.77 -8.16
CA LEU A 75 8.97 2.24 -9.36
C LEU A 75 8.17 3.29 -10.14
N ALA A 76 7.74 4.36 -9.48
CA ALA A 76 7.02 5.44 -10.11
C ALA A 76 7.92 6.09 -11.18
N ASP A 77 7.47 6.00 -12.44
CA ASP A 77 8.12 6.73 -13.52
C ASP A 77 8.08 8.23 -13.19
N LYS A 78 9.26 8.88 -13.14
CA LYS A 78 9.40 10.30 -12.84
C LYS A 78 8.65 11.20 -13.84
N THR A 79 8.19 10.66 -14.97
CA THR A 79 7.35 11.38 -15.94
C THR A 79 5.85 11.26 -15.65
N ASN A 80 5.43 10.33 -14.78
CA ASN A 80 4.06 10.21 -14.29
C ASN A 80 3.93 10.83 -12.89
N THR A 81 3.81 12.16 -12.87
CA THR A 81 3.79 12.97 -11.64
C THR A 81 2.73 12.50 -10.64
N LYS A 82 1.53 12.12 -11.10
CA LYS A 82 0.44 11.71 -10.19
C LYS A 82 0.76 10.47 -9.35
N ALA A 83 1.42 9.47 -9.94
CA ALA A 83 1.78 8.25 -9.24
C ALA A 83 2.82 8.53 -8.13
N TYR A 84 3.79 9.37 -8.48
CA TYR A 84 4.85 9.81 -7.57
C TYR A 84 4.28 10.65 -6.42
N ASP A 85 3.51 11.71 -6.74
CA ASP A 85 2.90 12.62 -5.77
C ASP A 85 2.02 11.86 -4.75
N ASN A 86 1.25 10.87 -5.22
CA ASN A 86 0.42 10.05 -4.35
C ASN A 86 1.25 9.21 -3.36
N ALA A 87 2.30 8.55 -3.85
CA ALA A 87 3.14 7.72 -2.99
C ALA A 87 3.96 8.56 -2.00
N GLU A 88 4.39 9.76 -2.40
CA GLU A 88 5.08 10.72 -1.53
C GLU A 88 4.15 11.21 -0.41
N ALA A 89 2.94 11.66 -0.76
CA ALA A 89 1.95 12.11 0.23
C ALA A 89 1.57 11.00 1.22
N ASN A 90 1.41 9.75 0.74
CA ASN A 90 1.12 8.61 1.61
C ASN A 90 2.31 8.29 2.54
N MET A 91 3.54 8.38 2.03
CA MET A 91 4.74 8.19 2.85
C MET A 91 4.85 9.28 3.94
N GLU A 92 4.58 10.54 3.61
CA GLU A 92 4.56 11.63 4.60
C GLU A 92 3.50 11.42 5.68
N TRP A 93 2.29 11.01 5.28
CA TRP A 93 1.23 10.65 6.22
C TRP A 93 1.67 9.51 7.16
N ALA A 94 2.23 8.43 6.59
CA ALA A 94 2.67 7.29 7.38
C ALA A 94 3.82 7.64 8.34
N ASN A 95 4.73 8.54 7.96
CA ASN A 95 5.76 9.03 8.87
C ASN A 95 5.19 9.84 10.03
N LYS A 96 4.14 10.64 9.81
CA LYS A 96 3.43 11.34 10.90
C LYS A 96 2.71 10.37 11.81
N VAL A 97 2.04 9.37 11.26
CA VAL A 97 1.43 8.28 12.05
C VAL A 97 2.50 7.60 12.91
N LEU A 98 3.67 7.31 12.35
CA LEU A 98 4.77 6.67 13.08
C LEU A 98 5.27 7.49 14.28
N THR A 99 5.16 8.83 14.26
CA THR A 99 5.57 9.65 15.41
C THR A 99 4.61 9.56 16.59
N ASP A 100 3.40 9.06 16.38
CA ASP A 100 2.40 8.88 17.43
C ASP A 100 2.54 7.54 18.16
N PHE A 101 3.44 6.66 17.69
CA PHE A 101 3.82 5.44 18.40
C PHE A 101 4.98 5.74 19.37
N ASP A 102 4.80 5.37 20.64
CA ASP A 102 5.81 5.46 21.70
C ASP A 102 7.01 4.51 21.52
#